data_AF-A0A256IBH0-F1
#
_entry.id   AF-A0A256IBH0-F1
#
_cell.length_a   1.000
_cell.length_b   1.000
_cell.length_c   1.000
_cell.angle_alpha   90.00
_cell.angle_beta   90.00
_cell.angle_gamma   90.00
#
_symmetry.space_group_name_H-M   'P 1'
#
loop_
_entity.id
_entity.type
_entity.pdbx_description
1 polymer ?
#
loop_
_entity_poly.entity_id
_entity_poly.type
_entity_poly.pdbx_seq_one_letter_code
_entity_poly.pdbx_strand_id
1 'polypeptide(L)'
;MRRVLPLAAVAVLVLLVAGTGGVAAADAAVAETAADCQSAADNDLVGCWNGTYHAAELDFDQEDGLTTAQLETLTHRSMARVEYLRERPFETSVPVETVTREEFRANGTDGNGTDAAGETEFDRWNDQVWEALFVVGTDESSAAAIDTVFGGSVSGFYSPADDRIVLVVAEGEALQVSESTLVHELTHAMQDQYHDLAAPRFVGATQDADLAVDGIVEGEAVYVEERYADRCEANWSCLAAPDSSGSGGGSTADYNVGILQTVLQPYSDGPFYVEALIDEGGWSAVNETMNDPPNATAAVIHRESGYETREIEFEDAAEGGWETYADQGANGSETAGEASMFVMFWYQSWEYDHPVLEPTRDVSANVRIHTVTDERLDTRSAYNYADPATTGWVDDELYPYRNDAGDAERDGYVWVTEWRTPTDAAEFHAAYRTMLAEHGAERLDDGVREIPSGDFRGAYGVERDGTRVTIVHGPEPADVLELRPGIDLADSRPGSTDDGAIDGGSDPADGAADADGDPPGDGTTDGGATDDGTRNDGAEPADGSTDDDTRDGGPTDGSASGDDGTTEERVPGLGVVAALVALSSAVVALRRRSRR
;
A
#
# COMPACT_ATOMS: atom_id res chain seq x y z
N MET A 1 15.77 -44.81 -78.78
CA MET A 1 14.42 -45.42 -78.63
C MET A 1 14.19 -45.70 -77.15
N ARG A 2 13.02 -45.29 -76.62
CA ARG A 2 12.24 -45.79 -75.44
C ARG A 2 13.02 -46.23 -74.18
N ARG A 3 12.90 -45.48 -73.05
CA ARG A 3 12.02 -45.72 -71.84
C ARG A 3 12.28 -47.09 -71.18
N VAL A 4 12.55 -47.21 -69.87
CA VAL A 4 11.61 -47.11 -68.71
C VAL A 4 12.35 -46.90 -67.35
N LEU A 5 11.65 -46.19 -66.44
CA LEU A 5 11.71 -45.86 -64.97
C LEU A 5 12.31 -46.86 -63.94
N PRO A 6 12.41 -46.56 -62.59
CA PRO A 6 11.91 -45.38 -61.82
C PRO A 6 12.86 -44.72 -60.78
N LEU A 7 12.41 -43.55 -60.31
CA LEU A 7 12.90 -42.72 -59.19
C LEU A 7 12.66 -43.34 -57.80
N ALA A 8 13.57 -43.07 -56.86
CA ALA A 8 13.33 -43.01 -55.42
C ALA A 8 13.70 -41.61 -54.91
N ALA A 9 12.81 -40.97 -54.16
CA ALA A 9 12.99 -39.67 -53.53
C ALA A 9 13.19 -39.86 -52.01
N VAL A 10 14.24 -39.25 -51.46
CA VAL A 10 14.46 -39.09 -50.02
C VAL A 10 14.46 -37.58 -49.76
N ALA A 11 13.53 -37.14 -48.92
CA ALA A 11 13.41 -35.75 -48.47
C ALA A 11 14.39 -35.51 -47.31
N VAL A 12 15.12 -34.39 -47.37
CA VAL A 12 15.95 -33.87 -46.27
C VAL A 12 15.19 -32.73 -45.62
N LEU A 13 15.03 -32.86 -44.29
CA LEU A 13 14.42 -31.92 -43.36
C LEU A 13 15.34 -30.69 -43.20
N VAL A 14 14.80 -29.48 -43.29
CA VAL A 14 15.48 -28.25 -42.87
C VAL A 14 14.72 -27.69 -41.67
N LEU A 15 15.40 -27.63 -40.52
CA LEU A 15 14.95 -26.93 -39.31
C LEU A 15 14.98 -25.42 -39.56
N LEU A 16 13.85 -24.76 -39.29
CA LEU A 16 13.78 -23.33 -39.05
C LEU A 16 13.50 -23.14 -37.55
N VAL A 17 14.52 -22.64 -36.85
CA VAL A 17 14.40 -22.08 -35.50
C VAL A 17 13.77 -20.70 -35.68
N ALA A 18 12.53 -20.53 -35.24
CA ALA A 18 11.91 -19.23 -35.07
C ALA A 18 12.06 -18.83 -33.61
N GLY A 19 12.72 -17.70 -33.37
CA GLY A 19 12.87 -17.11 -32.04
C GLY A 19 11.51 -16.71 -31.47
N THR A 20 11.34 -16.99 -30.18
CA THR A 20 10.23 -16.52 -29.34
C THR A 20 10.44 -15.02 -29.06
N GLY A 21 9.96 -14.18 -29.97
CA GLY A 21 9.61 -12.80 -29.64
C GLY A 21 8.22 -12.79 -29.00
N GLY A 22 8.03 -11.95 -27.98
CA GLY A 22 6.83 -11.84 -27.16
C GLY A 22 5.54 -11.93 -27.97
N VAL A 23 4.71 -12.89 -27.61
CA VAL A 23 3.34 -12.98 -28.09
C VAL A 23 2.58 -11.95 -27.26
N ALA A 24 2.16 -10.84 -27.88
CA ALA A 24 1.09 -10.04 -27.29
C ALA A 24 -0.06 -11.00 -26.98
N ALA A 25 -0.47 -11.10 -25.72
CA ALA A 25 -1.61 -11.92 -25.33
C ALA A 25 -2.76 -11.55 -26.27
N ALA A 26 -3.27 -12.52 -27.02
CA ALA A 26 -4.43 -12.26 -27.85
C ALA A 26 -5.60 -11.98 -26.90
N ASP A 27 -6.27 -10.84 -27.07
CA ASP A 27 -7.45 -10.51 -26.26
C ASP A 27 -8.44 -11.68 -26.25
N ALA A 28 -8.89 -12.07 -25.07
CA ALA A 28 -9.85 -13.15 -24.92
C ALA A 28 -11.16 -12.78 -25.65
N ALA A 29 -11.77 -13.77 -26.31
CA ALA A 29 -13.00 -13.51 -27.06
C ALA A 29 -14.14 -13.14 -26.09
N VAL A 30 -14.85 -12.05 -26.37
CA VAL A 30 -15.95 -11.54 -25.54
C VAL A 30 -17.28 -12.08 -26.05
N ALA A 31 -18.15 -12.50 -25.14
CA ALA A 31 -19.52 -12.89 -25.46
C ALA A 31 -20.35 -11.68 -25.94
N GLU A 32 -21.01 -11.80 -27.09
CA GLU A 32 -21.84 -10.70 -27.64
C GLU A 32 -23.30 -10.81 -27.18
N THR A 33 -23.76 -12.03 -26.92
CA THR A 33 -25.15 -12.31 -26.58
C THR A 33 -25.27 -13.44 -25.57
N ALA A 34 -26.42 -13.51 -24.89
CA ALA A 34 -26.75 -14.64 -24.02
C ALA A 34 -26.78 -16.01 -24.75
N ALA A 35 -26.86 -16.03 -26.08
CA ALA A 35 -26.79 -17.27 -26.84
C ALA A 35 -25.35 -17.83 -26.93
N ASP A 36 -24.33 -17.04 -26.59
CA ASP A 36 -22.94 -17.47 -26.55
C ASP A 36 -22.62 -18.18 -25.23
N CYS A 37 -23.37 -17.92 -24.16
CA CYS A 37 -23.21 -18.55 -22.84
C CYS A 37 -24.24 -19.68 -22.62
N GLN A 38 -23.99 -20.89 -23.11
CA GLN A 38 -24.95 -22.00 -22.99
C GLN A 38 -24.53 -23.06 -21.98
N SER A 39 -23.25 -23.14 -21.66
CA SER A 39 -22.67 -24.21 -20.83
C SER A 39 -21.35 -23.77 -20.19
N ALA A 40 -20.83 -24.60 -19.28
CA ALA A 40 -19.50 -24.42 -18.71
C ALA A 40 -18.36 -24.48 -19.74
N ALA A 41 -18.60 -25.05 -20.93
CA ALA A 41 -17.62 -25.03 -22.01
C ALA A 41 -17.43 -23.64 -22.63
N ASP A 42 -18.33 -22.70 -22.30
CA ASP A 42 -18.30 -21.32 -22.79
C ASP A 42 -17.62 -20.37 -21.79
N ASN A 43 -17.09 -20.87 -20.66
CA ASN A 43 -16.36 -20.07 -19.67
C ASN A 43 -15.05 -19.47 -20.23
N ASP A 44 -14.55 -19.98 -21.36
CA ASP A 44 -13.41 -19.40 -22.07
C ASP A 44 -13.76 -18.04 -22.73
N LEU A 45 -15.06 -17.71 -22.86
CA LEU A 45 -15.52 -16.43 -23.37
C LEU A 45 -15.70 -15.43 -22.23
N VAL A 46 -15.07 -14.27 -22.36
CA VAL A 46 -15.24 -13.16 -21.40
C VAL A 46 -16.71 -12.76 -21.31
N GLY A 47 -17.25 -12.75 -20.09
CA GLY A 47 -18.64 -12.39 -19.84
C GLY A 47 -19.61 -13.57 -19.85
N CYS A 48 -19.10 -14.80 -19.87
CA CYS A 48 -19.85 -16.04 -19.73
C CYS A 48 -19.35 -16.85 -18.54
N TRP A 49 -20.23 -17.16 -17.59
CA TRP A 49 -19.89 -18.07 -16.50
C TRP A 49 -20.98 -19.10 -16.22
N ASN A 50 -20.68 -20.39 -16.42
CA ASN A 50 -21.58 -21.52 -16.19
C ASN A 50 -22.97 -21.35 -16.83
N GLY A 51 -23.01 -20.83 -18.06
CA GLY A 51 -24.26 -20.54 -18.79
C GLY A 51 -24.96 -19.23 -18.38
N THR A 52 -24.28 -18.40 -17.59
CA THR A 52 -24.75 -17.05 -17.20
C THR A 52 -24.04 -16.00 -18.03
N TYR A 53 -24.79 -15.10 -18.65
CA TYR A 53 -24.27 -13.95 -19.39
C TYR A 53 -24.16 -12.72 -18.49
N HIS A 54 -23.13 -11.89 -18.65
CA HIS A 54 -22.89 -10.72 -17.78
C HIS A 54 -24.10 -9.76 -17.67
N ALA A 55 -24.91 -9.63 -18.73
CA ALA A 55 -26.09 -8.77 -18.76
C ALA A 55 -27.39 -9.54 -18.48
N ALA A 56 -27.29 -10.72 -17.87
CA ALA A 56 -28.44 -11.42 -17.35
C ALA A 56 -29.08 -10.62 -16.20
N GLU A 57 -30.41 -10.60 -16.22
CA GLU A 57 -31.24 -10.04 -15.16
C GLU A 57 -31.49 -11.09 -14.07
N LEU A 58 -31.57 -10.67 -12.82
CA LEU A 58 -32.04 -11.53 -11.74
C LEU A 58 -33.57 -11.48 -11.65
N ASP A 59 -34.18 -12.62 -11.36
CA ASP A 59 -35.63 -12.76 -11.14
C ASP A 59 -36.02 -12.76 -9.65
N PHE A 60 -35.08 -12.38 -8.77
CA PHE A 60 -35.25 -12.31 -7.33
C PHE A 60 -34.66 -11.04 -6.73
N ASP A 61 -35.15 -10.70 -5.54
CA ASP A 61 -34.55 -9.73 -4.61
C ASP A 61 -34.00 -10.45 -3.36
N GLN A 62 -33.53 -9.67 -2.39
CA GLN A 62 -33.00 -10.18 -1.11
C GLN A 62 -33.80 -9.72 0.11
N GLU A 63 -35.06 -9.30 -0.05
CA GLU A 63 -35.90 -8.84 1.07
C GLU A 63 -36.21 -9.99 2.05
N ASP A 64 -36.47 -11.20 1.53
CA ASP A 64 -36.74 -12.41 2.31
C ASP A 64 -35.47 -13.22 2.65
N GLY A 65 -34.30 -12.72 2.25
CA GLY A 65 -33.01 -13.40 2.36
C GLY A 65 -32.73 -14.35 1.19
N LEU A 66 -31.47 -14.39 0.77
CA LEU A 66 -31.02 -15.25 -0.32
C LEU A 66 -30.99 -16.73 0.10
N THR A 67 -31.54 -17.59 -0.75
CA THR A 67 -31.30 -19.04 -0.69
C THR A 67 -29.93 -19.38 -1.27
N THR A 68 -29.40 -20.58 -0.96
CA THR A 68 -28.12 -21.06 -1.53
C THR A 68 -28.10 -21.02 -3.07
N ALA A 69 -29.21 -21.38 -3.72
CA ALA A 69 -29.29 -21.36 -5.18
C ALA A 69 -29.34 -19.92 -5.76
N GLN A 70 -29.96 -18.98 -5.04
CA GLN A 70 -29.95 -17.57 -5.42
C GLN A 70 -28.58 -16.95 -5.20
N LEU A 71 -27.88 -17.29 -4.11
CA LEU A 71 -26.49 -16.88 -3.89
C LEU A 71 -25.58 -17.40 -5.01
N GLU A 72 -25.69 -18.68 -5.38
CA GLU A 72 -24.91 -19.25 -6.49
C GLU A 72 -25.21 -18.52 -7.82
N THR A 73 -26.48 -18.23 -8.10
CA THR A 73 -26.88 -17.47 -9.30
C THR A 73 -26.32 -16.06 -9.29
N LEU A 74 -26.37 -15.38 -8.14
CA LEU A 74 -25.78 -14.06 -7.93
C LEU A 74 -24.27 -14.10 -8.19
N THR A 75 -23.55 -15.06 -7.58
CA THR A 75 -22.11 -15.25 -7.77
C THR A 75 -21.75 -15.49 -9.23
N HIS A 76 -22.42 -16.41 -9.92
CA HIS A 76 -22.13 -16.68 -11.34
C HIS A 76 -22.35 -15.45 -12.23
N ARG A 77 -23.40 -14.66 -11.98
CA ARG A 77 -23.63 -13.42 -12.72
C ARG A 77 -22.57 -12.36 -12.38
N SER A 78 -22.19 -12.25 -11.11
CA SER A 78 -21.13 -11.32 -10.68
C SER A 78 -19.77 -11.71 -11.25
N MET A 79 -19.42 -13.00 -11.30
CA MET A 79 -18.22 -13.50 -11.99
C MET A 79 -18.21 -13.07 -13.46
N ALA A 80 -19.27 -13.36 -14.21
CA ALA A 80 -19.37 -12.93 -15.62
C ALA A 80 -19.26 -11.40 -15.79
N ARG A 81 -19.75 -10.61 -14.83
CA ARG A 81 -19.59 -9.14 -14.86
C ARG A 81 -18.17 -8.69 -14.54
N VAL A 82 -17.50 -9.33 -13.57
CA VAL A 82 -16.07 -9.08 -13.27
C VAL A 82 -15.22 -9.41 -14.49
N GLU A 83 -15.44 -10.56 -15.14
CA GLU A 83 -14.75 -10.90 -16.39
C GLU A 83 -14.93 -9.82 -17.45
N TYR A 84 -16.17 -9.35 -17.64
CA TYR A 84 -16.49 -8.33 -18.62
C TYR A 84 -15.81 -6.99 -18.34
N LEU A 85 -15.71 -6.58 -17.07
CA LEU A 85 -15.03 -5.35 -16.68
C LEU A 85 -13.50 -5.49 -16.79
N ARG A 86 -12.98 -6.66 -16.43
CA ARG A 86 -11.55 -6.96 -16.39
C ARG A 86 -10.96 -7.42 -17.72
N GLU A 87 -11.82 -7.72 -18.68
CA GLU A 87 -11.51 -8.21 -20.03
C GLU A 87 -10.74 -9.55 -20.01
N ARG A 88 -11.03 -10.42 -19.04
CA ARG A 88 -10.40 -11.73 -18.87
C ARG A 88 -11.35 -12.74 -18.20
N PRO A 89 -11.36 -14.02 -18.61
CA PRO A 89 -12.16 -15.04 -17.93
C PRO A 89 -11.57 -15.40 -16.55
N PHE A 90 -12.37 -16.01 -15.66
CA PHE A 90 -11.81 -16.75 -14.52
C PHE A 90 -11.24 -18.09 -15.00
N GLU A 91 -10.18 -18.57 -14.35
CA GLU A 91 -9.62 -19.90 -14.61
C GLU A 91 -10.42 -21.02 -13.94
N THR A 92 -10.94 -20.74 -12.74
CA THR A 92 -11.70 -21.71 -11.94
C THR A 92 -12.85 -21.05 -11.17
N SER A 93 -13.81 -21.87 -10.71
CA SER A 93 -14.93 -21.40 -9.90
C SER A 93 -14.50 -20.98 -8.51
N VAL A 94 -15.12 -19.90 -8.01
CA VAL A 94 -14.84 -19.37 -6.67
C VAL A 94 -15.99 -19.76 -5.72
N PRO A 95 -15.76 -20.63 -4.74
CA PRO A 95 -16.74 -20.94 -3.71
C PRO A 95 -17.05 -19.71 -2.85
N VAL A 96 -18.33 -19.52 -2.50
CA VAL A 96 -18.78 -18.47 -1.58
C VAL A 96 -19.44 -19.12 -0.37
N GLU A 97 -18.84 -18.91 0.80
CA GLU A 97 -19.31 -19.40 2.08
C GLU A 97 -19.76 -18.22 2.97
N THR A 98 -20.58 -18.51 3.99
CA THR A 98 -21.05 -17.51 4.94
C THR A 98 -20.70 -17.96 6.35
N VAL A 99 -20.17 -17.05 7.16
CA VAL A 99 -19.91 -17.26 8.60
C VAL A 99 -20.65 -16.21 9.41
N THR A 100 -21.10 -16.57 10.60
CA THR A 100 -21.69 -15.55 11.49
C THR A 100 -20.59 -14.64 12.04
N ARG A 101 -20.96 -13.39 12.38
CA ARG A 101 -20.04 -12.45 13.05
C ARG A 101 -19.44 -13.02 14.35
N GLU A 102 -20.23 -13.78 15.10
CA GLU A 102 -19.77 -14.41 16.34
C GLU A 102 -18.72 -15.49 16.07
N GLU A 103 -18.94 -16.34 15.06
CA GLU A 103 -17.97 -17.34 14.62
C GLU A 103 -16.71 -16.69 14.04
N PHE A 104 -16.85 -15.62 13.25
CA PHE A 104 -15.70 -14.87 12.72
C PHE A 104 -14.83 -14.32 13.84
N ARG A 105 -15.42 -13.71 14.87
CA ARG A 105 -14.67 -13.21 16.03
C ARG A 105 -14.04 -14.33 16.84
N ALA A 106 -14.75 -15.45 17.04
CA ALA A 106 -14.23 -16.58 17.78
C ALA A 106 -13.02 -17.22 17.07
N ASN A 107 -13.10 -17.39 15.75
CA ASN A 107 -12.02 -17.97 14.95
C ASN A 107 -10.89 -16.95 14.66
N GLY A 108 -11.20 -15.66 14.55
CA GLY A 108 -10.20 -14.59 14.38
C GLY A 108 -9.31 -14.40 15.62
N THR A 109 -9.82 -14.73 16.81
CA THR A 109 -9.02 -14.83 18.04
C THR A 109 -8.24 -16.14 18.17
N ASP A 110 -8.41 -17.08 17.24
CA ASP A 110 -7.73 -18.40 17.24
C ASP A 110 -6.46 -18.44 16.37
N GLY A 111 -5.88 -17.28 16.03
CA GLY A 111 -4.46 -17.17 15.72
C GLY A 111 -3.62 -17.46 16.97
N ASN A 112 -3.61 -18.72 17.42
CA ASN A 112 -2.76 -19.28 18.47
C ASN A 112 -2.39 -18.31 19.61
N GLY A 113 -3.40 -17.65 20.21
CA GLY A 113 -3.27 -16.83 21.43
C GLY A 113 -2.97 -17.66 22.69
N THR A 114 -2.38 -18.85 22.53
CA THR A 114 -1.74 -19.57 23.63
C THR A 114 -0.30 -19.08 23.85
N ASP A 115 -0.11 -17.77 23.86
CA ASP A 115 0.95 -17.11 24.63
C ASP A 115 0.33 -16.02 25.50
N ALA A 116 -0.71 -16.39 26.25
CA ALA A 116 -1.08 -15.65 27.45
C ALA A 116 0.02 -15.80 28.52
N ALA A 117 1.09 -15.01 28.43
CA ALA A 117 1.88 -14.46 29.56
C ALA A 117 3.14 -13.67 29.11
N GLY A 118 3.02 -12.61 28.31
CA GLY A 118 4.11 -11.64 28.11
C GLY A 118 3.95 -10.83 26.81
N GLU A 119 4.36 -9.57 26.84
CA GLU A 119 4.67 -8.78 25.64
C GLU A 119 5.80 -9.48 24.88
N THR A 120 5.63 -9.72 23.58
CA THR A 120 6.69 -10.33 22.77
C THR A 120 7.76 -9.28 22.43
N GLU A 121 8.96 -9.74 22.04
CA GLU A 121 10.01 -8.84 21.57
C GLU A 121 9.55 -8.00 20.37
N PHE A 122 8.71 -8.58 19.51
CA PHE A 122 8.05 -7.91 18.40
C PHE A 122 7.04 -6.85 18.88
N ASP A 123 6.19 -7.17 19.86
CA ASP A 123 5.17 -6.22 20.35
C ASP A 123 5.84 -4.96 20.93
N ARG A 124 6.88 -5.13 21.76
CA ARG A 124 7.66 -4.00 22.32
C ARG A 124 8.37 -3.19 21.24
N TRP A 125 8.87 -3.85 20.20
CA TRP A 125 9.47 -3.19 19.04
C TRP A 125 8.43 -2.39 18.24
N ASN A 126 7.25 -2.97 18.00
CA ASN A 126 6.18 -2.36 17.20
C ASN A 126 5.44 -1.25 17.97
N ASP A 127 5.33 -1.33 19.30
CA ASP A 127 4.81 -0.25 20.14
C ASP A 127 5.65 1.02 19.96
N GLN A 128 6.99 0.89 19.89
CA GLN A 128 7.89 2.01 19.59
C GLN A 128 7.72 2.55 18.16
N VAL A 129 7.42 1.69 17.18
CA VAL A 129 7.13 2.11 15.80
C VAL A 129 5.90 3.02 15.76
N TRP A 130 4.81 2.59 16.39
CA TRP A 130 3.56 3.37 16.42
C TRP A 130 3.62 4.60 17.35
N GLU A 131 4.47 4.55 18.37
CA GLU A 131 4.81 5.73 19.19
C GLU A 131 5.60 6.76 18.39
N ALA A 132 6.58 6.34 17.58
CA ALA A 132 7.34 7.25 16.71
C ALA A 132 6.46 7.99 15.71
N LEU A 133 5.38 7.33 15.25
CA LEU A 133 4.34 7.90 14.40
C LEU A 133 3.33 8.78 15.15
N PHE A 134 3.46 8.94 16.47
CA PHE A 134 2.52 9.72 17.30
C PHE A 134 1.04 9.27 17.12
N VAL A 135 0.82 7.97 16.88
CA VAL A 135 -0.51 7.38 16.68
C VAL A 135 -0.95 6.54 17.88
N VAL A 136 -0.03 5.78 18.48
CA VAL A 136 -0.26 4.97 19.70
C VAL A 136 0.66 5.50 20.79
N GLY A 137 0.09 5.89 21.93
CA GLY A 137 0.87 6.46 23.03
C GLY A 137 1.74 5.44 23.76
N THR A 138 2.75 5.92 24.49
CA THR A 138 3.76 5.13 25.23
C THR A 138 3.16 4.15 26.27
N ASP A 139 1.89 4.31 26.67
CA ASP A 139 1.19 3.44 27.64
C ASP A 139 0.15 2.51 26.99
N GLU A 140 0.06 2.49 25.66
CA GLU A 140 -0.93 1.73 24.88
C GLU A 140 -0.24 0.67 24.01
N SER A 141 -0.86 -0.51 23.90
CA SER A 141 -0.38 -1.58 23.02
C SER A 141 -0.87 -1.36 21.59
N SER A 142 0.08 -1.21 20.67
CA SER A 142 -0.19 -1.10 19.24
C SER A 142 -0.91 -2.35 18.72
N ALA A 143 -0.46 -3.55 19.14
CA ALA A 143 -1.08 -4.81 18.74
C ALA A 143 -2.58 -4.87 19.11
N ALA A 144 -2.95 -4.40 20.31
CA ALA A 144 -4.35 -4.34 20.73
C ALA A 144 -5.16 -3.28 19.96
N ALA A 145 -4.55 -2.13 19.68
CA ALA A 145 -5.18 -1.06 18.90
C ALA A 145 -5.43 -1.50 17.44
N ILE A 146 -4.46 -2.19 16.83
CA ILE A 146 -4.55 -2.80 15.50
C ILE A 146 -5.65 -3.86 15.45
N ASP A 147 -5.64 -4.84 16.37
CA ASP A 147 -6.67 -5.88 16.46
C ASP A 147 -8.08 -5.29 16.56
N THR A 148 -8.22 -4.20 17.32
CA THR A 148 -9.50 -3.50 17.47
C THR A 148 -9.97 -2.89 16.14
N VAL A 149 -9.09 -2.33 15.32
CA VAL A 149 -9.42 -1.77 13.99
C VAL A 149 -9.89 -2.87 13.03
N PHE A 150 -9.16 -3.99 12.95
CA PHE A 150 -9.46 -5.07 12.01
C PHE A 150 -10.68 -5.91 12.43
N GLY A 151 -10.80 -6.27 13.71
CA GLY A 151 -11.91 -7.09 14.23
C GLY A 151 -13.30 -6.45 14.13
N GLY A 152 -13.35 -5.13 13.86
CA GLY A 152 -14.57 -4.34 13.74
C GLY A 152 -15.18 -4.26 12.33
N SER A 153 -14.39 -4.46 11.28
CA SER A 153 -14.63 -3.81 9.97
C SER A 153 -14.94 -4.77 8.82
N VAL A 154 -14.79 -6.08 9.00
CA VAL A 154 -14.88 -7.06 7.90
C VAL A 154 -16.32 -7.38 7.51
N SER A 155 -16.71 -7.19 6.26
CA SER A 155 -18.03 -7.60 5.73
C SER A 155 -17.97 -8.89 4.89
N GLY A 156 -16.80 -9.19 4.35
CA GLY A 156 -16.41 -10.40 3.65
C GLY A 156 -14.91 -10.37 3.40
N PHE A 157 -14.33 -11.47 2.96
CA PHE A 157 -12.95 -11.57 2.50
C PHE A 157 -12.77 -12.76 1.58
N TYR A 158 -11.82 -12.66 0.65
CA TYR A 158 -11.26 -13.79 -0.07
C TYR A 158 -10.09 -14.39 0.72
N SER A 159 -10.01 -15.72 0.78
CA SER A 159 -8.89 -16.44 1.38
C SER A 159 -8.05 -17.07 0.28
N PRO A 160 -6.86 -16.51 -0.04
CA PRO A 160 -5.92 -17.12 -1.00
C PRO A 160 -5.49 -18.54 -0.59
N ALA A 161 -5.30 -18.79 0.71
CA ALA A 161 -4.88 -20.10 1.21
C ALA A 161 -5.91 -21.22 0.99
N ASP A 162 -7.18 -20.85 0.85
CA ASP A 162 -8.31 -21.76 0.77
C ASP A 162 -9.10 -21.67 -0.55
N ASP A 163 -8.68 -20.81 -1.46
CA ASP A 163 -9.33 -20.51 -2.74
C ASP A 163 -10.83 -20.19 -2.62
N ARG A 164 -11.28 -19.49 -1.57
CA ARG A 164 -12.71 -19.24 -1.31
C ARG A 164 -13.02 -17.86 -0.76
N ILE A 165 -14.23 -17.39 -1.04
CA ILE A 165 -14.81 -16.18 -0.44
C ILE A 165 -15.59 -16.57 0.82
N VAL A 166 -15.40 -15.80 1.88
CA VAL A 166 -16.14 -15.91 3.14
C VAL A 166 -16.87 -14.60 3.41
N LEU A 167 -18.20 -14.63 3.43
CA LEU A 167 -19.05 -13.48 3.76
C LEU A 167 -19.44 -13.50 5.24
N VAL A 168 -19.27 -12.38 5.93
CA VAL A 168 -19.58 -12.26 7.36
C VAL A 168 -21.01 -11.75 7.53
N VAL A 169 -21.90 -12.59 8.04
CA VAL A 169 -23.34 -12.32 8.13
C VAL A 169 -23.80 -12.20 9.58
N ALA A 170 -24.89 -11.47 9.81
CA ALA A 170 -25.49 -11.37 11.14
C ALA A 170 -26.19 -12.67 11.53
N GLU A 171 -26.05 -13.10 12.78
CA GLU A 171 -26.72 -14.31 13.27
C GLU A 171 -28.23 -14.11 13.34
N GLY A 172 -28.99 -15.07 12.80
CA GLY A 172 -30.45 -15.08 12.89
C GLY A 172 -31.16 -14.06 12.00
N GLU A 173 -30.42 -13.34 11.15
CA GLU A 173 -30.95 -12.41 10.15
C GLU A 173 -31.06 -13.09 8.78
N ALA A 174 -31.87 -12.47 7.90
CA ALA A 174 -32.01 -12.92 6.52
C ALA A 174 -30.69 -12.67 5.76
N LEU A 175 -30.23 -13.64 4.97
CA LEU A 175 -28.98 -13.49 4.21
C LEU A 175 -29.12 -12.39 3.16
N GLN A 176 -28.42 -11.28 3.36
CA GLN A 176 -28.30 -10.20 2.39
C GLN A 176 -26.82 -10.01 2.05
N VAL A 177 -26.53 -9.83 0.77
CA VAL A 177 -25.18 -9.67 0.23
C VAL A 177 -25.08 -8.30 -0.42
N SER A 178 -24.00 -7.58 -0.11
CA SER A 178 -23.59 -6.41 -0.87
C SER A 178 -22.95 -6.86 -2.18
N GLU A 179 -23.51 -6.45 -3.31
CA GLU A 179 -22.87 -6.75 -4.61
C GLU A 179 -21.49 -6.09 -4.71
N SER A 180 -21.29 -4.91 -4.11
CA SER A 180 -19.97 -4.26 -3.99
C SER A 180 -18.95 -5.21 -3.36
N THR A 181 -19.26 -5.73 -2.17
CA THR A 181 -18.37 -6.64 -1.43
C THR A 181 -18.14 -7.92 -2.23
N LEU A 182 -19.18 -8.54 -2.79
CA LEU A 182 -19.00 -9.76 -3.59
C LEU A 182 -18.12 -9.53 -4.82
N VAL A 183 -18.27 -8.39 -5.51
CA VAL A 183 -17.47 -8.04 -6.69
C VAL A 183 -16.02 -7.76 -6.29
N HIS A 184 -15.80 -7.09 -5.16
CA HIS A 184 -14.48 -6.85 -4.58
C HIS A 184 -13.76 -8.18 -4.31
N GLU A 185 -14.39 -9.09 -3.55
CA GLU A 185 -13.79 -10.39 -3.23
C GLU A 185 -13.60 -11.29 -4.47
N LEU A 186 -14.52 -11.23 -5.44
CA LEU A 186 -14.35 -11.94 -6.71
C LEU A 186 -13.19 -11.39 -7.53
N THR A 187 -12.86 -10.10 -7.40
CA THR A 187 -11.69 -9.52 -8.06
C THR A 187 -10.41 -10.04 -7.41
N HIS A 188 -10.34 -10.14 -6.07
CA HIS A 188 -9.23 -10.83 -5.40
C HIS A 188 -9.08 -12.28 -5.83
N ALA A 189 -10.19 -13.01 -5.94
CA ALA A 189 -10.14 -14.39 -6.43
C ALA A 189 -9.63 -14.48 -7.88
N MET A 190 -9.92 -13.50 -8.74
CA MET A 190 -9.34 -13.45 -10.08
C MET A 190 -7.85 -13.13 -10.02
N GLN A 191 -7.45 -12.14 -9.21
CA GLN A 191 -6.04 -11.76 -9.03
C GLN A 191 -5.22 -12.97 -8.58
N ASP A 192 -5.70 -13.73 -7.60
CA ASP A 192 -5.02 -14.92 -7.08
C ASP A 192 -4.85 -16.02 -8.14
N GLN A 193 -5.88 -16.27 -8.95
CA GLN A 193 -5.78 -17.25 -10.05
C GLN A 193 -4.67 -16.90 -11.06
N TYR A 194 -4.40 -15.61 -11.28
CA TYR A 194 -3.40 -15.16 -12.26
C TYR A 194 -2.03 -14.83 -11.66
N HIS A 195 -2.00 -14.45 -10.39
CA HIS A 195 -0.82 -13.89 -9.75
C HIS A 195 -0.41 -14.61 -8.47
N ASP A 196 -1.19 -15.56 -7.94
CA ASP A 196 -0.89 -16.26 -6.67
C ASP A 196 -0.67 -15.24 -5.55
N LEU A 197 -1.77 -14.71 -4.98
CA LEU A 197 -1.73 -13.68 -3.93
C LEU A 197 -1.08 -14.21 -2.64
N ALA A 198 -0.95 -15.52 -2.48
CA ALA A 198 -0.17 -16.12 -1.40
C ALA A 198 1.37 -16.07 -1.64
N ALA A 199 1.82 -15.60 -2.81
CA ALA A 199 3.23 -15.51 -3.12
C ALA A 199 3.95 -14.43 -2.27
N PRO A 200 5.22 -14.65 -1.86
CA PRO A 200 5.96 -13.70 -1.01
C PRO A 200 6.11 -12.27 -1.55
N ARG A 201 5.88 -12.05 -2.86
CA ARG A 201 5.90 -10.69 -3.46
C ARG A 201 4.75 -9.80 -3.00
N PHE A 202 3.68 -10.40 -2.48
CA PHE A 202 2.50 -9.69 -1.98
C PHE A 202 2.53 -9.54 -0.45
N VAL A 203 3.73 -9.65 0.14
CA VAL A 203 3.96 -9.50 1.56
C VAL A 203 5.09 -8.48 1.71
N GLY A 204 4.77 -7.29 2.22
CA GLY A 204 5.76 -6.24 2.43
C GLY A 204 6.76 -6.62 3.53
N ALA A 205 8.02 -6.20 3.39
CA ALA A 205 9.01 -6.36 4.46
C ALA A 205 8.88 -5.28 5.55
N THR A 206 8.25 -4.16 5.21
CA THR A 206 8.04 -2.96 6.00
C THR A 206 6.59 -2.51 5.87
N GLN A 207 6.12 -1.67 6.79
CA GLN A 207 4.78 -1.11 6.74
C GLN A 207 4.52 -0.36 5.42
N ASP A 208 5.48 0.44 4.95
CA ASP A 208 5.34 1.18 3.68
C ASP A 208 5.25 0.24 2.47
N ALA A 209 6.11 -0.78 2.42
CA ALA A 209 6.11 -1.73 1.32
C ALA A 209 4.81 -2.54 1.27
N ASP A 210 4.27 -2.91 2.42
CA ASP A 210 3.01 -3.66 2.52
C ASP A 210 1.83 -2.82 2.01
N LEU A 211 1.72 -1.57 2.47
CA LEU A 211 0.71 -0.62 1.98
C LEU A 211 0.87 -0.33 0.47
N ALA A 212 2.11 -0.26 -0.03
CA ALA A 212 2.36 -0.04 -1.45
C ALA A 212 1.86 -1.20 -2.31
N VAL A 213 2.21 -2.43 -1.91
CA VAL A 213 1.74 -3.67 -2.54
C VAL A 213 0.21 -3.72 -2.53
N ASP A 214 -0.41 -3.43 -1.40
CA ASP A 214 -1.86 -3.34 -1.29
C ASP A 214 -2.43 -2.26 -2.22
N GLY A 215 -1.69 -1.17 -2.46
CA GLY A 215 -2.10 -0.11 -3.38
C GLY A 215 -2.43 -0.59 -4.79
N ILE A 216 -1.74 -1.61 -5.31
CA ILE A 216 -2.10 -2.23 -6.60
C ILE A 216 -3.19 -3.32 -6.43
N VAL A 217 -3.09 -4.15 -5.39
CA VAL A 217 -4.03 -5.26 -5.14
C VAL A 217 -5.44 -4.74 -4.85
N GLU A 218 -5.57 -3.86 -3.87
CA GLU A 218 -6.83 -3.21 -3.49
C GLU A 218 -7.25 -2.18 -4.51
N GLY A 219 -6.29 -1.46 -5.11
CA GLY A 219 -6.56 -0.49 -6.15
C GLY A 219 -7.34 -1.09 -7.32
N GLU A 220 -6.95 -2.28 -7.79
CA GLU A 220 -7.62 -2.96 -8.89
C GLU A 220 -9.02 -3.44 -8.48
N ALA A 221 -9.16 -4.00 -7.28
CA ALA A 221 -10.45 -4.44 -6.76
C ALA A 221 -11.44 -3.27 -6.63
N VAL A 222 -11.01 -2.14 -6.07
CA VAL A 222 -11.84 -0.92 -5.96
C VAL A 222 -12.13 -0.33 -7.33
N TYR A 223 -11.17 -0.28 -8.25
CA TYR A 223 -11.40 0.21 -9.60
C TYR A 223 -12.47 -0.61 -10.34
N VAL A 224 -12.42 -1.95 -10.25
CA VAL A 224 -13.46 -2.83 -10.84
C VAL A 224 -14.82 -2.60 -10.16
N GLU A 225 -14.83 -2.40 -8.84
CA GLU A 225 -16.04 -2.11 -8.07
C GLU A 225 -16.72 -0.79 -8.49
N GLU A 226 -15.95 0.29 -8.66
CA GLU A 226 -16.45 1.58 -9.15
C GLU A 226 -17.05 1.45 -10.55
N ARG A 227 -16.35 0.74 -11.46
CA ARG A 227 -16.87 0.48 -12.81
C ARG A 227 -18.09 -0.43 -12.80
N TYR A 228 -18.25 -1.30 -11.80
CA TYR A 228 -19.45 -2.08 -11.59
C TYR A 228 -20.62 -1.19 -11.13
N ALA A 229 -20.38 -0.30 -10.16
CA ALA A 229 -21.36 0.65 -9.65
C ALA A 229 -21.89 1.59 -10.75
N ASP A 230 -20.99 2.16 -11.56
CA ASP A 230 -21.32 2.96 -12.74
C ASP A 230 -22.31 2.25 -13.67
N ARG A 231 -22.11 0.95 -13.86
CA ARG A 231 -22.97 0.14 -14.73
C ARG A 231 -24.31 -0.14 -14.08
N CYS A 232 -24.37 -0.36 -12.77
CA CYS A 232 -25.62 -0.48 -12.03
C CYS A 232 -26.47 0.80 -12.13
N GLU A 233 -25.84 1.98 -12.11
CA GLU A 233 -26.57 3.24 -12.29
C GLU A 233 -27.04 3.46 -13.74
N ALA A 234 -26.26 2.97 -14.72
CA ALA A 234 -26.52 3.21 -16.12
C ALA A 234 -27.46 2.18 -16.78
N ASN A 235 -27.12 0.89 -16.73
CA ASN A 235 -27.76 -0.13 -17.57
C ASN A 235 -27.83 -1.56 -17.02
N TRP A 236 -27.15 -1.87 -15.91
CA TRP A 236 -27.24 -3.16 -15.24
C TRP A 236 -28.28 -3.12 -14.13
N SER A 237 -29.06 -4.19 -14.03
CA SER A 237 -29.87 -4.46 -12.85
C SER A 237 -29.01 -5.08 -11.76
N CYS A 238 -29.03 -4.47 -10.58
CA CYS A 238 -28.23 -4.85 -9.42
C CYS A 238 -29.11 -4.91 -8.17
N LEU A 239 -28.80 -5.81 -7.24
CA LEU A 239 -29.52 -5.91 -5.97
C LEU A 239 -29.34 -4.63 -5.15
N ALA A 240 -30.39 -4.23 -4.43
CA ALA A 240 -30.30 -3.13 -3.47
C ALA A 240 -29.31 -3.50 -2.36
N ALA A 241 -28.49 -2.55 -1.93
CA ALA A 241 -27.57 -2.76 -0.82
C ALA A 241 -28.32 -3.22 0.45
N PRO A 242 -27.74 -4.10 1.27
CA PRO A 242 -28.32 -4.48 2.56
C PRO A 242 -28.59 -3.24 3.44
N ASP A 243 -29.62 -3.31 4.29
CA ASP A 243 -29.89 -2.23 5.24
C ASP A 243 -28.69 -2.07 6.19
N SER A 244 -28.07 -0.88 6.18
CA SER A 244 -26.85 -0.54 6.93
C SER A 244 -27.04 -0.51 8.46
N SER A 245 -28.13 -1.08 8.99
CA SER A 245 -28.40 -1.16 10.43
C SER A 245 -27.63 -2.27 11.17
N GLY A 246 -26.90 -3.12 10.43
CA GLY A 246 -26.16 -4.27 11.00
C GLY A 246 -24.66 -4.36 10.64
N SER A 247 -24.18 -3.61 9.64
CA SER A 247 -22.75 -3.60 9.24
C SER A 247 -22.00 -2.51 10.01
N GLY A 248 -21.29 -2.91 11.07
CA GLY A 248 -20.53 -2.02 11.94
C GLY A 248 -20.90 -2.21 13.40
N GLY A 249 -20.57 -3.38 13.95
CA GLY A 249 -20.85 -3.70 15.35
C GLY A 249 -19.98 -2.94 16.36
N GLY A 250 -19.05 -2.11 15.90
CA GLY A 250 -18.27 -1.20 16.74
C GLY A 250 -18.67 0.25 16.50
N SER A 251 -18.74 1.02 17.57
CA SER A 251 -18.83 2.47 17.47
C SER A 251 -17.48 2.98 16.94
N THR A 252 -17.46 3.80 15.90
CA THR A 252 -16.23 4.49 15.42
C THR A 252 -15.50 5.26 16.52
N ALA A 253 -16.17 5.51 17.65
CA ALA A 253 -15.60 6.12 18.83
C ALA A 253 -14.57 5.24 19.58
N ASP A 254 -14.49 3.93 19.28
CA ASP A 254 -13.62 2.97 19.97
C ASP A 254 -12.38 2.55 19.14
N TYR A 255 -12.25 2.99 17.88
CA TYR A 255 -11.09 2.70 17.02
C TYR A 255 -10.01 3.79 17.15
N ASN A 256 -8.74 3.39 17.10
CA ASN A 256 -7.66 4.32 16.83
C ASN A 256 -7.78 4.79 15.36
N VAL A 257 -8.19 6.05 15.17
CA VAL A 257 -8.46 6.59 13.83
C VAL A 257 -7.18 6.78 13.03
N GLY A 258 -6.02 6.97 13.67
CA GLY A 258 -4.74 7.04 12.97
C GLY A 258 -4.44 5.71 12.27
N ILE A 259 -4.47 4.60 13.01
CA ILE A 259 -4.30 3.24 12.43
C ILE A 259 -5.31 2.99 11.32
N LEU A 260 -6.59 3.31 11.55
CA LEU A 260 -7.61 3.14 10.51
C LEU A 260 -7.29 3.93 9.24
N GLN A 261 -6.87 5.20 9.35
CA GLN A 261 -6.52 5.98 8.17
C GLN A 261 -5.24 5.50 7.48
N THR A 262 -4.28 4.92 8.21
CA THR A 262 -3.12 4.27 7.57
C THR A 262 -3.57 3.09 6.70
N VAL A 263 -4.40 2.19 7.23
CA VAL A 263 -4.91 1.01 6.50
C VAL A 263 -5.82 1.37 5.32
N LEU A 264 -6.44 2.55 5.36
CA LEU A 264 -7.34 3.02 4.29
C LEU A 264 -6.62 3.57 3.06
N GLN A 265 -5.30 3.74 3.11
CA GLN A 265 -4.55 4.37 2.02
C GLN A 265 -4.65 3.60 0.70
N PRO A 266 -4.45 2.27 0.65
CA PRO A 266 -4.56 1.48 -0.57
C PRO A 266 -5.94 1.59 -1.25
N TYR A 267 -7.01 1.60 -0.46
CA TYR A 267 -8.38 1.72 -0.96
C TYR A 267 -8.74 3.12 -1.48
N SER A 268 -7.95 4.13 -1.13
CA SER A 268 -8.17 5.53 -1.48
C SER A 268 -7.38 5.93 -2.71
N ASP A 269 -6.06 5.77 -2.69
CA ASP A 269 -5.18 6.18 -3.79
C ASP A 269 -5.03 5.08 -4.85
N GLY A 270 -5.08 3.81 -4.44
CA GLY A 270 -4.93 2.64 -5.32
C GLY A 270 -5.83 2.64 -6.56
N PRO A 271 -7.16 2.89 -6.47
CA PRO A 271 -8.01 2.88 -7.68
C PRO A 271 -7.62 3.97 -8.69
N PHE A 272 -7.11 5.11 -8.23
CA PHE A 272 -6.62 6.17 -9.12
C PHE A 272 -5.23 5.86 -9.69
N TYR A 273 -4.40 5.13 -8.94
CA TYR A 273 -3.15 4.57 -9.46
C TYR A 273 -3.42 3.54 -10.57
N VAL A 274 -4.38 2.62 -10.36
CA VAL A 274 -4.82 1.67 -11.38
C VAL A 274 -5.41 2.38 -12.59
N GLU A 275 -6.23 3.41 -12.39
CA GLU A 275 -6.74 4.22 -13.50
C GLU A 275 -5.60 4.83 -14.33
N ALA A 276 -4.56 5.36 -13.68
CA ALA A 276 -3.39 5.89 -14.39
C ALA A 276 -2.64 4.82 -15.20
N LEU A 277 -2.47 3.60 -14.65
CA LEU A 277 -1.88 2.46 -15.38
C LEU A 277 -2.73 2.05 -16.59
N ILE A 278 -4.06 2.02 -16.44
CA ILE A 278 -4.98 1.74 -17.54
C ILE A 278 -4.87 2.80 -18.64
N ASP A 279 -4.80 4.07 -18.28
CA ASP A 279 -4.65 5.18 -19.23
C ASP A 279 -3.31 5.11 -19.99
N GLU A 280 -2.25 4.62 -19.34
CA GLU A 280 -0.92 4.47 -19.94
C GLU A 280 -0.81 3.26 -20.88
N GLY A 281 -1.24 2.08 -20.41
CA GLY A 281 -0.95 0.80 -21.09
C GLY A 281 -2.09 -0.21 -21.06
N GLY A 282 -3.30 0.20 -20.65
CA GLY A 282 -4.45 -0.68 -20.46
C GLY A 282 -4.18 -1.78 -19.42
N TRP A 283 -4.96 -2.86 -19.48
CA TRP A 283 -4.82 -3.97 -18.55
C TRP A 283 -3.43 -4.64 -18.58
N SER A 284 -2.64 -4.46 -19.64
CA SER A 284 -1.26 -4.97 -19.69
C SER A 284 -0.38 -4.30 -18.64
N ALA A 285 -0.48 -2.98 -18.47
CA ALA A 285 0.28 -2.24 -17.48
C ALA A 285 -0.09 -2.70 -16.06
N VAL A 286 -1.39 -2.85 -15.76
CA VAL A 286 -1.85 -3.39 -14.47
C VAL A 286 -1.29 -4.80 -14.21
N ASN A 287 -1.31 -5.68 -15.22
CA ASN A 287 -0.73 -7.03 -15.06
C ASN A 287 0.78 -7.00 -14.84
N GLU A 288 1.50 -6.09 -15.51
CA GLU A 288 2.94 -5.91 -15.33
C GLU A 288 3.24 -5.44 -13.90
N THR A 289 2.51 -4.45 -13.40
CA THR A 289 2.61 -3.98 -12.00
C THR A 289 2.22 -5.07 -11.00
N MET A 290 1.21 -5.90 -11.26
CA MET A 290 0.89 -7.04 -10.38
C MET A 290 1.99 -8.11 -10.35
N ASN A 291 2.86 -8.18 -11.36
CA ASN A 291 4.03 -9.08 -11.35
C ASN A 291 5.27 -8.47 -10.68
N ASP A 292 5.31 -7.14 -10.57
CA ASP A 292 6.36 -6.36 -9.93
C ASP A 292 5.71 -5.19 -9.16
N PRO A 293 5.08 -5.47 -7.99
CA PRO A 293 4.33 -4.47 -7.24
C PRO A 293 5.20 -3.30 -6.78
N PRO A 294 4.63 -2.10 -6.59
CA PRO A 294 5.38 -1.00 -6.00
C PRO A 294 5.80 -1.35 -4.57
N ASN A 295 6.95 -0.83 -4.16
CA ASN A 295 7.52 -1.08 -2.82
C ASN A 295 7.46 0.14 -1.90
N ALA A 296 6.80 1.22 -2.32
CA ALA A 296 6.62 2.43 -1.53
C ALA A 296 5.28 3.11 -1.78
N THR A 297 4.61 3.57 -0.72
CA THR A 297 3.29 4.23 -0.84
C THR A 297 3.36 5.50 -1.68
N ALA A 298 4.50 6.18 -1.71
CA ALA A 298 4.74 7.35 -2.54
C ALA A 298 4.51 7.07 -4.05
N ALA A 299 4.83 5.85 -4.54
CA ALA A 299 4.55 5.47 -5.92
C ALA A 299 3.03 5.48 -6.21
N VAL A 300 2.23 5.04 -5.25
CA VAL A 300 0.76 4.96 -5.34
C VAL A 300 0.13 6.34 -5.18
N ILE A 301 0.52 7.09 -4.14
CA ILE A 301 0.04 8.45 -3.84
C ILE A 301 0.28 9.39 -5.04
N HIS A 302 1.49 9.36 -5.60
CA HIS A 302 1.88 10.25 -6.70
C HIS A 302 1.61 9.67 -8.09
N ARG A 303 1.12 8.43 -8.17
CA ARG A 303 0.86 7.69 -9.42
C ARG A 303 2.08 7.62 -10.33
N GLU A 304 3.23 7.39 -9.71
CA GLU A 304 4.53 7.35 -10.34
C GLU A 304 5.08 5.91 -10.26
N SER A 305 4.82 5.11 -11.29
CA SER A 305 5.26 3.70 -11.35
C SER A 305 6.79 3.52 -11.30
N GLY A 306 7.53 4.59 -11.61
CA GLY A 306 9.00 4.63 -11.54
C GLY A 306 9.55 5.36 -10.32
N TYR A 307 8.79 5.46 -9.22
CA TYR A 307 9.24 6.13 -8.01
C TYR A 307 10.53 5.48 -7.48
N GLU A 308 11.62 6.25 -7.43
CA GLU A 308 12.91 5.74 -6.96
C GLU A 308 13.07 6.00 -5.45
N THR A 309 13.17 4.91 -4.67
CA THR A 309 13.66 4.95 -3.29
C THR A 309 15.19 4.88 -3.26
N ARG A 310 15.79 5.17 -2.10
CA ARG A 310 17.24 5.07 -1.91
C ARG A 310 17.57 4.64 -0.49
N GLU A 311 18.22 3.47 -0.39
CA GLU A 311 18.72 2.97 0.88
C GLU A 311 19.50 4.03 1.66
N ILE A 312 19.21 4.10 2.95
CA ILE A 312 19.88 5.00 3.89
C ILE A 312 21.07 4.25 4.49
N GLU A 313 22.24 4.88 4.47
CA GLU A 313 23.36 4.37 5.26
C GLU A 313 23.17 4.77 6.72
N PHE A 314 22.82 3.80 7.57
CA PHE A 314 22.77 3.95 9.02
C PHE A 314 23.94 3.23 9.72
N GLU A 315 24.63 3.96 10.60
CA GLU A 315 25.62 3.40 11.53
C GLU A 315 25.09 3.53 12.95
N ASP A 316 24.90 2.39 13.62
CA ASP A 316 24.55 2.37 15.03
C ASP A 316 25.73 2.91 15.86
N ALA A 317 25.46 3.98 16.59
CA ALA A 317 26.41 4.69 17.43
C ALA A 317 25.94 4.79 18.88
N ALA A 318 24.92 4.02 19.26
CA ALA A 318 24.34 4.07 20.58
C ALA A 318 25.36 3.61 21.64
N GLU A 319 25.42 4.34 22.75
CA GLU A 319 26.24 4.04 23.92
C GLU A 319 25.35 3.58 25.09
N GLY A 320 25.81 3.66 26.34
CA GLY A 320 24.92 3.50 27.51
C GLY A 320 24.30 2.11 27.73
N GLY A 321 24.63 1.11 26.90
CA GLY A 321 24.03 -0.23 26.95
C GLY A 321 22.72 -0.37 26.17
N TRP A 322 22.44 0.57 25.27
CA TRP A 322 21.35 0.46 24.30
C TRP A 322 21.65 -0.63 23.26
N GLU A 323 20.65 -1.41 22.90
CA GLU A 323 20.73 -2.49 21.93
C GLU A 323 19.54 -2.43 20.96
N THR A 324 19.79 -2.62 19.66
CA THR A 324 18.74 -2.75 18.65
C THR A 324 18.10 -4.14 18.66
N TYR A 325 16.96 -4.26 17.96
CA TYR A 325 16.24 -5.51 17.76
C TYR A 325 16.61 -6.17 16.42
N ALA A 326 17.81 -6.71 16.30
CA ALA A 326 18.36 -7.17 15.00
C ALA A 326 17.51 -8.22 14.24
N ASP A 327 16.63 -8.96 14.93
CA ASP A 327 15.78 -10.01 14.35
C ASP A 327 14.32 -9.55 14.12
N GLN A 328 14.00 -8.26 14.30
CA GLN A 328 12.66 -7.69 14.07
C GLN A 328 12.64 -6.78 12.84
N GLY A 329 11.48 -6.62 12.19
CA GLY A 329 11.35 -5.79 10.98
C GLY A 329 12.35 -6.15 9.88
N ALA A 330 12.76 -5.15 9.10
CA ALA A 330 13.78 -5.28 8.06
C ALA A 330 15.18 -5.09 8.63
N ASN A 331 15.78 -6.14 9.20
CA ASN A 331 17.10 -6.09 9.87
C ASN A 331 17.16 -5.14 11.08
N GLY A 332 16.07 -5.05 11.84
CA GLY A 332 15.93 -4.23 13.04
C GLY A 332 15.26 -2.89 12.81
N SER A 333 15.06 -2.47 11.55
CA SER A 333 14.34 -1.24 11.21
C SER A 333 12.94 -1.48 10.67
N GLU A 334 12.14 -0.43 10.75
CA GLU A 334 10.90 -0.22 10.01
C GLU A 334 11.11 0.89 8.96
N THR A 335 10.38 0.82 7.85
CA THR A 335 10.14 1.95 6.93
C THR A 335 8.67 2.31 7.03
N ALA A 336 8.38 3.50 7.58
CA ALA A 336 7.01 3.93 7.79
C ALA A 336 6.36 4.47 6.50
N GLY A 337 7.13 5.17 5.66
CA GLY A 337 6.65 5.66 4.38
C GLY A 337 5.84 6.96 4.42
N GLU A 338 5.58 7.50 3.23
CA GLU A 338 4.87 8.78 3.06
C GLU A 338 3.44 8.72 3.62
N ALA A 339 2.70 7.63 3.37
CA ALA A 339 1.34 7.47 3.86
C ALA A 339 1.25 7.59 5.39
N SER A 340 2.08 6.83 6.11
CA SER A 340 2.07 6.81 7.58
C SER A 340 2.62 8.10 8.17
N MET A 341 3.63 8.73 7.55
CA MET A 341 4.10 10.06 7.96
C MET A 341 3.04 11.15 7.76
N PHE A 342 2.25 11.08 6.68
CA PHE A 342 1.15 12.01 6.47
C PHE A 342 0.09 11.83 7.57
N VAL A 343 -0.30 10.58 7.83
CA VAL A 343 -1.27 10.25 8.89
C VAL A 343 -0.75 10.69 10.26
N MET A 344 0.53 10.50 10.56
CA MET A 344 1.18 11.00 11.78
C MET A 344 0.84 12.47 12.00
N PHE A 345 1.07 13.35 11.02
CA PHE A 345 0.80 14.78 11.17
C PHE A 345 -0.69 15.13 11.16
N TRP A 346 -1.47 14.53 10.28
CA TRP A 346 -2.92 14.79 10.20
C TRP A 346 -3.65 14.35 11.47
N TYR A 347 -3.28 13.20 12.03
CA TYR A 347 -3.91 12.61 13.21
C TYR A 347 -3.82 13.54 14.43
N GLN A 348 -2.77 14.36 14.51
CA GLN A 348 -2.63 15.35 15.59
C GLN A 348 -3.76 16.38 15.59
N SER A 349 -4.23 16.78 14.40
CA SER A 349 -5.39 17.67 14.28
C SER A 349 -6.69 16.97 14.60
N TRP A 350 -6.77 15.67 14.34
CA TRP A 350 -7.98 14.86 14.56
C TRP A 350 -8.20 14.53 16.04
N GLU A 351 -7.20 13.97 16.71
CA GLU A 351 -7.33 13.45 18.08
C GLU A 351 -6.98 14.50 19.14
N TYR A 352 -5.97 15.34 18.87
CA TYR A 352 -5.39 16.24 19.87
C TYR A 352 -5.71 17.74 19.65
N ASP A 353 -6.50 18.07 18.61
CA ASP A 353 -6.80 19.46 18.22
C ASP A 353 -5.53 20.31 17.89
N HIS A 354 -4.46 19.67 17.40
CA HIS A 354 -3.19 20.32 17.05
C HIS A 354 -3.05 20.58 15.54
N PRO A 355 -3.05 21.83 15.06
CA PRO A 355 -2.95 22.15 13.63
C PRO A 355 -1.51 22.02 13.13
N VAL A 356 -1.04 20.80 12.83
CA VAL A 356 0.37 20.54 12.49
C VAL A 356 0.70 20.81 11.01
N LEU A 357 -0.12 20.33 10.08
CA LEU A 357 0.12 20.44 8.64
C LEU A 357 0.06 21.91 8.16
N GLU A 358 -0.95 22.65 8.62
CA GLU A 358 -1.11 24.09 8.35
C GLU A 358 -1.30 24.88 9.66
N PRO A 359 -0.21 25.23 10.39
CA PRO A 359 -0.27 25.83 11.73
C PRO A 359 -0.87 27.24 11.79
N THR A 360 -1.00 27.89 10.64
CA THR A 360 -1.62 29.21 10.53
C THR A 360 -3.14 29.15 10.39
N ARG A 361 -3.71 27.96 10.20
CA ARG A 361 -5.15 27.73 10.02
C ARG A 361 -5.78 27.10 11.26
N ASP A 362 -7.11 27.06 11.25
CA ASP A 362 -7.83 26.37 12.31
C ASP A 362 -7.71 24.84 12.20
N VAL A 363 -7.92 24.15 13.32
CA VAL A 363 -7.90 22.69 13.42
C VAL A 363 -8.85 22.04 12.41
N SER A 364 -10.03 22.64 12.22
CA SER A 364 -11.01 22.12 11.26
C SER A 364 -10.52 22.19 9.82
N ALA A 365 -9.66 23.14 9.46
CA ALA A 365 -9.02 23.20 8.15
C ALA A 365 -8.00 22.08 7.98
N ASN A 366 -7.17 21.82 8.99
CA ASN A 366 -6.20 20.72 8.97
C ASN A 366 -6.90 19.36 8.83
N VAL A 367 -7.97 19.12 9.60
CA VAL A 367 -8.77 17.88 9.47
C VAL A 367 -9.34 17.70 8.04
N ARG A 368 -9.68 18.80 7.36
CA ARG A 368 -10.21 18.76 5.99
C ARG A 368 -9.15 18.46 4.92
N ILE A 369 -7.86 18.62 5.20
CA ILE A 369 -6.78 18.31 4.24
C ILE A 369 -6.89 16.86 3.77
N HIS A 370 -7.16 15.94 4.70
CA HIS A 370 -7.31 14.52 4.41
C HIS A 370 -8.72 14.13 3.93
N THR A 371 -9.77 14.79 4.45
CA THR A 371 -11.16 14.34 4.29
C THR A 371 -11.94 15.03 3.17
N VAL A 372 -11.34 16.03 2.49
CA VAL A 372 -11.97 16.75 1.39
C VAL A 372 -11.00 16.78 0.20
N THR A 373 -11.20 15.85 -0.72
CA THR A 373 -10.46 15.75 -1.98
C THR A 373 -11.35 16.10 -3.18
N ASP A 374 -10.72 16.54 -4.28
CA ASP A 374 -11.37 16.72 -5.58
C ASP A 374 -11.73 15.38 -6.23
N GLU A 375 -11.01 14.32 -5.85
CA GLU A 375 -11.21 12.96 -6.32
C GLU A 375 -12.35 12.29 -5.56
N ARG A 376 -13.15 11.50 -6.26
CA ARG A 376 -14.38 10.92 -5.71
C ARG A 376 -14.54 9.49 -6.17
N LEU A 377 -14.91 8.66 -5.21
CA LEU A 377 -15.35 7.29 -5.38
C LEU A 377 -16.84 7.26 -5.02
N ASP A 378 -17.63 6.46 -5.75
CA ASP A 378 -19.06 6.32 -5.52
C ASP A 378 -19.36 5.21 -4.51
N THR A 379 -18.50 4.20 -4.39
CA THR A 379 -18.72 3.06 -3.47
C THR A 379 -18.19 3.35 -2.06
N ARG A 380 -17.22 4.26 -1.93
CA ARG A 380 -16.54 4.58 -0.67
C ARG A 380 -16.06 6.03 -0.60
N SER A 381 -15.50 6.41 0.56
CA SER A 381 -14.85 7.73 0.69
C SER A 381 -13.45 7.65 0.10
N ALA A 382 -13.07 8.69 -0.66
CA ALA A 382 -11.67 8.93 -1.03
C ALA A 382 -11.04 9.90 -0.02
N TYR A 383 -9.76 9.68 0.28
CA TYR A 383 -8.98 10.49 1.20
C TYR A 383 -7.71 11.00 0.51
N ASN A 384 -7.14 12.09 1.01
CA ASN A 384 -5.88 12.65 0.52
C ASN A 384 -4.73 12.30 1.46
N TYR A 385 -3.64 11.76 0.91
CA TYR A 385 -2.40 11.45 1.64
C TYR A 385 -1.20 12.30 1.18
N ALA A 386 -1.39 13.22 0.24
CA ALA A 386 -0.35 14.12 -0.24
C ALA A 386 -0.39 15.48 0.49
N ASP A 387 0.75 15.88 1.06
CA ASP A 387 0.97 17.20 1.66
C ASP A 387 2.44 17.61 1.55
N PRO A 388 2.78 18.91 1.41
CA PRO A 388 4.17 19.36 1.40
C PRO A 388 5.01 18.88 2.60
N ALA A 389 4.39 18.63 3.76
CA ALA A 389 5.09 18.10 4.93
C ALA A 389 5.71 16.71 4.70
N THR A 390 5.22 15.94 3.73
CA THR A 390 5.66 14.56 3.45
C THR A 390 5.94 14.28 1.97
N THR A 391 5.62 15.22 1.08
CA THR A 391 5.95 15.13 -0.35
C THR A 391 7.46 15.14 -0.55
N GLY A 392 7.95 14.27 -1.44
CA GLY A 392 9.37 14.17 -1.75
C GLY A 392 10.16 13.30 -0.77
N TRP A 393 9.47 12.53 0.07
CA TRP A 393 10.05 11.42 0.82
C TRP A 393 10.78 10.45 -0.11
N VAL A 394 11.97 9.97 0.24
CA VAL A 394 12.74 9.02 -0.58
C VAL A 394 12.81 7.65 0.08
N ASP A 395 13.10 7.65 1.37
CA ASP A 395 13.19 6.45 2.19
C ASP A 395 13.19 6.85 3.68
N ASP A 396 12.94 5.89 4.56
CA ASP A 396 13.18 6.05 5.99
C ASP A 396 13.53 4.73 6.69
N GLU A 397 14.33 4.84 7.75
CA GLU A 397 14.71 3.74 8.62
C GLU A 397 14.51 4.13 10.09
N LEU A 398 13.52 3.51 10.72
CA LEU A 398 13.20 3.65 12.14
C LEU A 398 13.74 2.45 12.89
N TYR A 399 14.70 2.68 13.78
CA TYR A 399 15.30 1.66 14.64
C TYR A 399 14.82 1.84 16.08
N PRO A 400 13.92 0.98 16.59
CA PRO A 400 13.69 0.83 18.01
C PRO A 400 14.91 0.27 18.74
N TYR A 401 15.10 0.69 19.98
CA TYR A 401 16.18 0.29 20.87
C TYR A 401 15.62 -0.06 22.25
N ARG A 402 16.26 -1.02 22.90
CA ARG A 402 16.03 -1.35 24.30
C ARG A 402 17.26 -1.10 25.14
N ASN A 403 17.04 -0.72 26.39
CA ASN A 403 18.06 -0.74 27.41
C ASN A 403 17.49 -1.34 28.69
N ASP A 404 17.75 -2.65 28.84
CA ASP A 404 17.31 -3.43 29.99
C ASP A 404 18.38 -3.44 31.11
N ALA A 405 19.44 -2.65 30.95
CA ALA A 405 20.54 -2.55 31.89
C ALA A 405 20.22 -1.56 33.02
N GLY A 406 19.51 -2.02 34.06
CA GLY A 406 19.20 -1.15 35.20
C GLY A 406 18.11 -1.70 36.12
N ASP A 407 17.56 -0.80 36.95
CA ASP A 407 16.39 -1.10 37.79
C ASP A 407 15.06 -0.87 37.04
N ALA A 408 15.09 -0.28 35.84
CA ALA A 408 13.94 -0.02 34.98
C ALA A 408 14.33 -0.23 33.51
N GLU A 409 13.41 -0.83 32.75
CA GLU A 409 13.49 -0.95 31.29
C GLU A 409 13.34 0.45 30.66
N ARG A 410 14.16 0.76 29.66
CA ARG A 410 14.07 1.98 28.86
C ARG A 410 13.91 1.61 27.39
N ASP A 411 13.01 2.31 26.73
CA ASP A 411 12.71 2.19 25.30
C ASP A 411 13.00 3.52 24.62
N GLY A 412 13.44 3.47 23.37
CA GLY A 412 13.81 4.65 22.61
C GLY A 412 14.09 4.28 21.17
N TYR A 413 14.16 5.26 20.28
CA TYR A 413 14.37 4.98 18.87
C TYR A 413 15.25 6.02 18.20
N VAL A 414 15.86 5.61 17.09
CA VAL A 414 16.51 6.51 16.13
C VAL A 414 15.80 6.33 14.78
N TRP A 415 15.28 7.42 14.24
CA TRP A 415 14.60 7.45 12.95
C TRP A 415 15.34 8.36 12.00
N VAL A 416 15.74 7.83 10.86
CA VAL A 416 16.42 8.58 9.81
C VAL A 416 15.54 8.63 8.58
N THR A 417 15.26 9.82 8.07
CA THR A 417 14.46 10.03 6.85
C THR A 417 15.30 10.74 5.79
N GLU A 418 15.15 10.30 4.54
CA GLU A 418 15.83 10.88 3.38
C GLU A 418 14.81 11.52 2.43
N TRP A 419 15.17 12.67 1.87
CA TRP A 419 14.27 13.48 1.06
C TRP A 419 14.88 13.82 -0.30
N ARG A 420 14.03 14.04 -1.30
CA ARG A 420 14.46 14.36 -2.68
C ARG A 420 15.26 15.66 -2.72
N THR A 421 14.86 16.66 -1.93
CA THR A 421 15.54 17.96 -1.85
C THR A 421 15.70 18.46 -0.42
N PRO A 422 16.66 19.39 -0.18
CA PRO A 422 16.79 20.05 1.12
C PRO A 422 15.56 20.87 1.53
N THR A 423 14.71 21.25 0.57
CA THR A 423 13.45 21.93 0.82
C THR A 423 12.43 20.97 1.40
N ASP A 424 12.25 19.80 0.81
CA ASP A 424 11.34 18.75 1.30
C ASP A 424 11.73 18.34 2.73
N ALA A 425 13.04 18.10 2.97
CA ALA A 425 13.56 17.85 4.33
C ALA A 425 13.30 19.03 5.31
N ALA A 426 13.25 20.27 4.81
CA ALA A 426 12.91 21.43 5.64
C ALA A 426 11.44 21.44 6.05
N GLU A 427 10.55 21.06 5.12
CA GLU A 427 9.10 21.02 5.33
C GLU A 427 8.73 19.95 6.36
N PHE A 428 9.25 18.73 6.20
CA PHE A 428 9.08 17.66 7.19
C PHE A 428 9.64 18.05 8.56
N HIS A 429 10.88 18.54 8.62
CA HIS A 429 11.51 18.97 9.87
C HIS A 429 10.72 20.08 10.58
N ALA A 430 10.12 21.01 9.83
CA ALA A 430 9.29 22.08 10.38
C ALA A 430 7.95 21.54 10.92
N ALA A 431 7.30 20.62 10.21
CA ALA A 431 6.07 19.96 10.64
C ALA A 431 6.31 19.12 11.92
N TYR A 432 7.37 18.30 11.95
CA TYR A 432 7.75 17.50 13.12
C TYR A 432 8.03 18.37 14.36
N ARG A 433 8.75 19.46 14.20
CA ARG A 433 8.98 20.41 15.31
C ARG A 433 7.71 21.11 15.78
N THR A 434 6.78 21.37 14.87
CA THR A 434 5.48 21.94 15.23
C THR A 434 4.68 20.93 16.04
N MET A 435 4.64 19.66 15.62
CA MET A 435 4.02 18.57 16.36
C MET A 435 4.55 18.48 17.80
N LEU A 436 5.88 18.43 17.98
CA LEU A 436 6.48 18.42 19.32
C LEU A 436 6.08 19.65 20.15
N ALA A 437 6.09 20.84 19.54
CA ALA A 437 5.74 22.08 20.24
C ALA A 437 4.27 22.12 20.68
N GLU A 438 3.36 21.60 19.85
CA GLU A 438 1.92 21.48 20.13
C GLU A 438 1.66 20.50 21.29
N HIS A 439 2.43 19.41 21.37
CA HIS A 439 2.46 18.50 22.53
C HIS A 439 3.17 19.10 23.77
N GLY A 440 3.61 20.36 23.71
CA GLY A 440 4.15 21.09 24.85
C GLY A 440 5.64 20.88 25.10
N ALA A 441 6.41 20.47 24.08
CA ALA A 441 7.84 20.23 24.23
C ALA A 441 8.61 21.50 24.64
N GLU A 442 9.41 21.40 25.70
CA GLU A 442 10.32 22.43 26.18
C GLU A 442 11.73 22.19 25.65
N ARG A 443 12.35 23.19 25.01
CA ARG A 443 13.72 23.08 24.49
C ARG A 443 14.74 23.37 25.61
N LEU A 444 15.63 22.42 25.86
CA LEU A 444 16.73 22.50 26.82
C LEU A 444 17.95 23.22 26.24
N ASP A 445 18.94 23.49 27.09
CA ASP A 445 20.16 24.25 26.74
C ASP A 445 21.05 23.50 25.71
N ASP A 446 21.05 22.18 25.75
CA ASP A 446 21.75 21.28 24.83
C ASP A 446 20.99 21.05 23.50
N GLY A 447 19.76 21.56 23.40
CA GLY A 447 18.93 21.48 22.19
C GLY A 447 17.91 20.36 22.18
N VAL A 448 17.98 19.44 23.15
CA VAL A 448 16.96 18.39 23.36
C VAL A 448 15.61 19.04 23.68
N ARG A 449 14.52 18.42 23.22
CA ARG A 449 13.15 18.86 23.46
C ARG A 449 12.45 17.85 24.36
N GLU A 450 11.98 18.28 25.52
CA GLU A 450 11.32 17.42 26.50
C GLU A 450 9.81 17.66 26.53
N ILE A 451 9.01 16.61 26.28
CA ILE A 451 7.57 16.60 26.51
C ILE A 451 7.34 16.04 27.93
N PRO A 452 6.91 16.87 28.90
CA PRO A 452 6.90 16.48 30.31
C PRO A 452 5.78 15.50 30.69
N SER A 453 4.72 15.40 29.88
CA SER A 453 3.54 14.58 30.17
C SER A 453 2.69 14.39 28.93
N GLY A 454 1.88 13.33 28.91
CA GLY A 454 0.98 13.00 27.81
C GLY A 454 1.31 11.63 27.23
N ASP A 455 0.64 11.31 26.14
CA ASP A 455 0.75 10.03 25.45
C ASP A 455 2.14 9.86 24.79
N PHE A 456 2.79 10.97 24.43
CA PHE A 456 4.11 11.02 23.79
C PHE A 456 5.12 11.80 24.65
N ARG A 457 5.14 11.50 25.96
CA ARG A 457 6.09 12.10 26.89
C ARG A 457 7.50 11.56 26.64
N GLY A 458 8.52 12.35 26.99
CA GLY A 458 9.92 11.95 26.89
C GLY A 458 10.77 13.02 26.22
N ALA A 459 11.97 12.65 25.80
CA ALA A 459 12.94 13.54 25.21
C ALA A 459 13.14 13.25 23.73
N TYR A 460 13.30 14.32 22.94
CA TYR A 460 13.41 14.27 21.49
C TYR A 460 14.59 15.11 21.00
N GLY A 461 15.48 14.49 20.23
CA GLY A 461 16.48 15.15 19.40
C GLY A 461 16.01 15.17 17.95
N VAL A 462 16.10 16.32 17.29
CA VAL A 462 15.74 16.44 15.87
C VAL A 462 16.82 17.25 15.18
N GLU A 463 17.56 16.59 14.30
CA GLU A 463 18.63 17.14 13.46
C GLU A 463 18.19 17.12 12.00
N ARG A 464 18.57 18.16 11.24
CA ARG A 464 18.44 18.17 9.78
C ARG A 464 19.80 18.51 9.17
N ASP A 465 20.30 17.63 8.31
CA ASP A 465 21.53 17.81 7.53
C ASP A 465 21.23 17.61 6.04
N GLY A 466 21.21 18.71 5.28
CA GLY A 466 20.88 18.69 3.85
C GLY A 466 19.50 18.10 3.56
N THR A 467 19.49 16.92 2.92
CA THR A 467 18.31 16.12 2.56
C THR A 467 17.89 15.12 3.62
N ARG A 468 18.57 15.05 4.77
CA ARG A 468 18.35 14.07 5.81
C ARG A 468 17.78 14.69 7.08
N VAL A 469 16.84 14.02 7.71
CA VAL A 469 16.36 14.35 9.06
C VAL A 469 16.58 13.15 9.98
N THR A 470 17.26 13.38 11.10
CA THR A 470 17.48 12.37 12.15
C THR A 470 16.65 12.76 13.36
N ILE A 471 15.74 11.88 13.78
CA ILE A 471 14.95 12.00 14.99
C ILE A 471 15.44 10.95 15.98
N VAL A 472 15.60 11.34 17.23
CA VAL A 472 16.01 10.46 18.32
C VAL A 472 15.07 10.66 19.48
N HIS A 473 14.56 9.57 20.05
CA HIS A 473 13.69 9.60 21.21
C HIS A 473 14.20 8.70 22.32
N GLY A 474 14.07 9.15 23.56
CA GLY A 474 14.23 8.33 24.74
C GLY A 474 13.51 8.90 25.95
N PRO A 475 13.41 8.17 27.07
CA PRO A 475 12.58 8.57 28.21
C PRO A 475 13.09 9.83 28.92
N GLU A 476 14.41 10.00 29.02
CA GLU A 476 15.07 11.14 29.64
C GLU A 476 15.97 11.90 28.63
N PRO A 477 16.26 13.19 28.84
CA PRO A 477 17.13 13.96 27.93
C PRO A 477 18.53 13.37 27.71
N ALA A 478 19.07 12.65 28.69
CA ALA A 478 20.36 11.98 28.54
C ALA A 478 20.30 10.82 27.53
N ASP A 479 19.16 10.13 27.43
CA ASP A 479 18.97 8.97 26.56
C ASP A 479 19.10 9.37 25.09
N VAL A 480 18.63 10.56 24.71
CA VAL A 480 18.81 11.10 23.35
C VAL A 480 20.28 11.19 22.97
N LEU A 481 21.14 11.64 23.89
CA LEU A 481 22.57 11.76 23.67
C LEU A 481 23.31 10.42 23.84
N GLU A 482 22.74 9.44 24.53
CA GLU A 482 23.28 8.08 24.59
C GLU A 482 22.98 7.31 23.30
N LEU A 483 21.76 7.41 22.77
CA LEU A 483 21.34 6.80 21.51
C LEU A 483 22.06 7.42 20.30
N ARG A 484 22.32 8.73 20.35
CA ARG A 484 23.04 9.43 19.27
C ARG A 484 24.04 10.47 19.81
N PRO A 485 25.23 10.06 20.29
CA PRO A 485 26.21 10.98 20.90
C PRO A 485 26.72 12.11 19.99
N GLY A 486 26.60 11.95 18.67
CA GLY A 486 27.07 12.90 17.65
C GLY A 486 25.99 13.82 17.07
N ILE A 487 24.74 13.76 17.53
CA ILE A 487 23.64 14.53 16.94
C ILE A 487 23.83 16.05 17.12
N ASP A 488 23.74 16.82 16.03
CA ASP A 488 23.82 18.29 16.04
C ASP A 488 22.42 18.91 16.24
N LEU A 489 22.10 19.19 17.50
CA LEU A 489 20.85 19.84 17.91
C LEU A 489 20.95 21.38 17.92
N ALA A 490 22.04 21.94 17.37
CA ALA A 490 22.15 23.38 17.21
C ALA A 490 21.15 23.85 16.14
N ASP A 491 20.23 24.73 16.53
CA ASP A 491 19.44 25.45 15.54
C ASP A 491 20.41 26.21 14.63
N SER A 492 20.34 25.97 13.31
CA SER A 492 20.88 26.90 12.32
C SER A 492 20.38 28.29 12.70
N ARG A 493 21.26 29.11 13.30
CA ARG A 493 20.87 30.43 13.76
C ARG A 493 20.24 31.17 12.58
N PRO A 494 19.12 31.90 12.77
CA PRO A 494 18.62 32.78 11.73
C PRO A 494 19.74 33.76 11.36
N GLY A 495 20.35 33.55 10.19
CA GLY A 495 21.56 34.26 9.74
C GLY A 495 22.67 33.40 9.13
N SER A 496 22.58 32.07 9.14
CA SER A 496 23.40 31.24 8.25
C SER A 496 22.74 31.24 6.87
N THR A 497 23.28 32.04 5.96
CA THR A 497 22.84 32.08 4.55
C THR A 497 23.24 30.78 3.87
N ASP A 498 22.36 29.80 3.91
CA ASP A 498 22.29 28.74 2.90
C ASP A 498 20.86 28.63 2.37
N ASP A 499 20.25 29.78 2.11
CA ASP A 499 19.00 29.87 1.36
C ASP A 499 19.33 30.48 0.00
N GLY A 500 19.18 29.66 -1.04
CA GLY A 500 19.04 30.13 -2.42
C GLY A 500 17.94 31.20 -2.46
N ALA A 501 18.35 32.42 -2.78
CA ALA A 501 17.52 33.60 -2.70
C ALA A 501 16.18 33.45 -3.45
N ILE A 502 15.08 33.53 -2.70
CA ILE A 502 13.77 33.91 -3.23
C ILE A 502 13.75 35.43 -3.35
N ASP A 503 13.99 35.96 -4.55
CA ASP A 503 13.72 37.38 -4.87
C ASP A 503 12.24 37.52 -5.27
N GLY A 504 11.42 37.86 -4.27
CA GLY A 504 10.03 38.23 -4.46
C GLY A 504 9.86 39.75 -4.59
N GLY A 505 9.43 40.20 -5.77
CA GLY A 505 8.48 41.30 -5.92
C GLY A 505 9.06 42.72 -5.97
N SER A 506 9.18 43.24 -7.20
CA SER A 506 9.16 44.69 -7.46
C SER A 506 7.84 45.05 -8.16
N ASP A 507 6.99 45.80 -7.46
CA ASP A 507 5.86 46.56 -8.03
C ASP A 507 6.34 47.49 -9.16
N PRO A 508 5.58 47.68 -10.26
CA PRO A 508 5.72 48.85 -11.10
C PRO A 508 4.55 49.83 -10.91
N ALA A 509 4.88 51.04 -10.50
CA ALA A 509 4.00 52.20 -10.65
C ALA A 509 4.31 52.96 -11.96
N ASP A 510 3.24 53.22 -12.71
CA ASP A 510 3.00 54.15 -13.82
C ASP A 510 4.09 55.09 -14.34
N GLY A 511 4.22 55.14 -15.67
CA GLY A 511 4.82 56.25 -16.41
C GLY A 511 4.91 56.03 -17.93
N ALA A 512 3.90 56.49 -18.67
CA ALA A 512 3.86 56.48 -20.15
C ALA A 512 4.79 57.53 -20.80
N ALA A 513 5.42 57.18 -21.94
CA ALA A 513 5.63 58.06 -23.11
C ALA A 513 6.21 57.29 -24.32
N ASP A 514 5.63 57.57 -25.49
CA ASP A 514 5.89 57.03 -26.83
C ASP A 514 7.30 57.28 -27.41
N ALA A 515 7.75 56.43 -28.35
CA ALA A 515 8.04 56.82 -29.74
C ALA A 515 8.66 55.68 -30.59
N ASP A 516 8.19 55.62 -31.84
CA ASP A 516 8.49 54.69 -32.95
C ASP A 516 9.95 54.65 -33.45
N GLY A 517 10.32 53.53 -34.11
CA GLY A 517 11.48 53.45 -34.99
C GLY A 517 11.87 52.05 -35.48
N ASP A 518 11.24 51.59 -36.56
CA ASP A 518 11.56 50.42 -37.41
C ASP A 518 12.86 50.65 -38.27
N PRO A 519 13.26 49.77 -39.22
CA PRO A 519 13.90 48.42 -39.24
C PRO A 519 15.35 48.52 -39.85
N PRO A 520 15.95 47.60 -40.66
CA PRO A 520 15.70 46.18 -41.10
C PRO A 520 16.95 45.27 -40.86
N GLY A 521 17.06 43.97 -41.14
CA GLY A 521 16.50 43.02 -42.11
C GLY A 521 17.67 42.32 -42.84
N ASP A 522 17.45 41.06 -43.26
CA ASP A 522 18.25 40.23 -44.20
C ASP A 522 19.45 39.41 -43.67
N GLY A 523 19.54 38.17 -44.17
CA GLY A 523 20.77 37.35 -44.14
C GLY A 523 20.60 35.83 -43.93
N THR A 524 20.09 35.11 -44.95
CA THR A 524 20.63 33.86 -45.56
C THR A 524 21.65 33.00 -44.78
N THR A 525 21.81 31.66 -44.84
CA THR A 525 21.38 30.48 -45.65
C THR A 525 22.28 29.31 -45.18
N ASP A 526 21.85 28.05 -45.38
CA ASP A 526 22.65 26.81 -45.49
C ASP A 526 23.50 26.37 -44.27
N GLY A 527 23.57 25.10 -43.86
CA GLY A 527 23.33 23.84 -44.55
C GLY A 527 24.48 22.88 -44.21
N GLY A 528 24.22 21.58 -44.12
CA GLY A 528 25.27 20.54 -44.26
C GLY A 528 25.48 19.62 -43.07
N ALA A 529 24.99 18.39 -43.25
CA ALA A 529 25.39 17.18 -42.54
C ALA A 529 26.81 16.71 -42.91
N THR A 530 27.44 15.91 -42.03
CA THR A 530 28.29 14.71 -42.25
C THR A 530 29.02 14.40 -40.93
N ASP A 531 28.86 13.24 -40.30
CA ASP A 531 29.37 11.89 -40.61
C ASP A 531 30.72 11.57 -39.92
N ASP A 532 30.76 10.31 -39.46
CA ASP A 532 31.89 9.41 -39.21
C ASP A 532 32.71 9.50 -37.90
N GLY A 533 33.01 8.31 -37.34
CA GLY A 533 34.32 8.12 -36.72
C GLY A 533 34.47 7.22 -35.48
N THR A 534 33.98 5.97 -35.53
CA THR A 534 34.61 4.70 -35.07
C THR A 534 35.77 4.60 -34.03
N ARG A 535 35.73 3.44 -33.30
CA ARG A 535 36.82 2.56 -32.73
C ARG A 535 37.32 2.90 -31.29
N ASN A 536 37.68 1.97 -30.40
CA ASN A 536 38.04 0.53 -30.51
C ASN A 536 38.15 -0.16 -29.12
N ASP A 537 37.95 -1.49 -29.12
CA ASP A 537 38.64 -2.63 -28.46
C ASP A 537 38.99 -2.74 -26.96
N GLY A 538 38.72 -3.94 -26.42
CA GLY A 538 39.56 -4.66 -25.43
C GLY A 538 38.75 -5.55 -24.46
N ALA A 539 38.39 -6.80 -24.78
CA ALA A 539 39.16 -8.06 -24.64
C ALA A 539 39.23 -8.64 -23.19
N GLU A 540 38.65 -9.84 -23.05
CA GLU A 540 38.69 -10.76 -21.89
C GLU A 540 40.11 -11.30 -21.55
N PRO A 541 40.29 -12.06 -20.46
CA PRO A 541 40.15 -13.52 -20.57
C PRO A 541 39.55 -14.27 -19.35
N ALA A 542 39.13 -15.51 -19.63
CA ALA A 542 38.65 -16.54 -18.71
C ALA A 542 39.75 -17.47 -18.14
N ASP A 543 39.45 -18.14 -17.02
CA ASP A 543 39.96 -19.44 -16.54
C ASP A 543 39.03 -19.87 -15.37
N GLY A 544 38.57 -21.11 -15.12
CA GLY A 544 38.89 -22.45 -15.60
C GLY A 544 38.98 -23.43 -14.40
N SER A 545 38.39 -24.64 -14.52
CA SER A 545 38.50 -25.87 -13.67
C SER A 545 37.33 -26.12 -12.68
N THR A 546 36.36 -27.01 -12.94
CA THR A 546 36.31 -28.51 -12.90
C THR A 546 36.55 -29.15 -11.53
N ASP A 547 35.56 -29.88 -11.01
CA ASP A 547 35.63 -31.36 -10.90
C ASP A 547 34.28 -32.02 -10.55
N ASP A 548 34.20 -33.28 -10.98
CA ASP A 548 33.09 -34.21 -11.17
C ASP A 548 33.01 -35.19 -9.97
N ASP A 549 31.82 -35.64 -9.56
CA ASP A 549 31.66 -37.00 -9.02
C ASP A 549 30.18 -37.46 -8.94
N THR A 550 29.85 -38.37 -9.84
CA THR A 550 28.67 -39.24 -9.84
C THR A 550 28.64 -40.23 -8.65
N ARG A 551 27.44 -40.57 -8.13
CA ARG A 551 27.05 -41.96 -7.77
C ARG A 551 25.56 -42.14 -7.41
N ASP A 552 24.88 -42.85 -8.32
CA ASP A 552 23.86 -43.90 -8.24
C ASP A 552 23.23 -44.30 -6.86
N GLY A 553 21.90 -44.50 -6.87
CA GLY A 553 21.13 -45.16 -5.79
C GLY A 553 19.60 -45.04 -5.93
N GLY A 554 18.96 -46.02 -6.57
CA GLY A 554 17.48 -46.18 -6.64
C GLY A 554 16.80 -46.67 -5.35
N PRO A 555 15.49 -46.99 -5.40
CA PRO A 555 14.45 -46.39 -4.54
C PRO A 555 14.09 -47.21 -3.29
N THR A 556 13.57 -46.54 -2.26
CA THR A 556 12.88 -47.19 -1.13
C THR A 556 11.67 -46.38 -0.67
N ASP A 557 10.51 -47.05 -0.68
CA ASP A 557 9.28 -46.66 0.01
C ASP A 557 9.51 -46.47 1.52
N GLY A 558 8.86 -45.46 2.10
CA GLY A 558 8.78 -45.28 3.55
C GLY A 558 7.99 -44.04 3.94
N SER A 559 6.68 -44.19 4.14
CA SER A 559 5.80 -43.20 4.78
C SER A 559 6.31 -42.80 6.17
N ALA A 560 6.40 -41.50 6.47
CA ALA A 560 6.17 -40.94 7.80
C ALA A 560 6.29 -39.40 7.80
N SER A 561 5.24 -38.76 8.33
CA SER A 561 5.22 -37.47 9.03
C SER A 561 5.53 -36.20 8.23
N GLY A 562 4.47 -35.43 7.96
CA GLY A 562 4.57 -34.03 7.59
C GLY A 562 5.21 -33.23 8.72
N ASP A 563 6.18 -32.43 8.33
CA ASP A 563 6.84 -31.40 9.13
C ASP A 563 6.33 -30.09 8.53
N ASP A 564 5.29 -29.52 9.14
CA ASP A 564 4.78 -28.19 8.79
C ASP A 564 5.79 -27.17 9.30
N GLY A 565 6.71 -26.79 8.43
CA GLY A 565 7.63 -25.68 8.63
C GLY A 565 7.07 -24.44 7.93
N THR A 566 6.12 -23.76 8.57
CA THR A 566 5.77 -22.37 8.26
C THR A 566 6.07 -21.54 9.51
N THR A 567 7.28 -20.98 9.58
CA THR A 567 7.51 -19.81 10.41
C THR A 567 6.76 -18.67 9.74
N GLU A 568 5.60 -18.30 10.28
CA GLU A 568 4.85 -17.11 9.88
C GLU A 568 5.74 -15.88 10.19
N GLU A 569 6.40 -15.33 9.18
CA GLU A 569 7.05 -14.02 9.26
C GLU A 569 5.92 -12.99 9.44
N ARG A 570 5.82 -12.40 10.63
CA ARG A 570 4.88 -11.30 10.89
C ARG A 570 5.43 -10.04 10.25
N VAL A 571 4.71 -9.51 9.28
CA VAL A 571 4.97 -8.17 8.74
C VAL A 571 4.68 -7.13 9.83
N PRO A 572 5.59 -6.19 10.08
CA PRO A 572 5.36 -5.13 11.06
C PRO A 572 4.25 -4.18 10.62
N GLY A 573 3.58 -3.56 11.60
CA GLY A 573 2.52 -2.57 11.35
C GLY A 573 1.10 -3.11 11.30
N LEU A 574 0.78 -4.13 10.50
CA LEU A 574 -0.61 -4.55 10.25
C LEU A 574 -0.84 -6.08 10.25
N GLY A 575 0.24 -6.88 10.35
CA GLY A 575 0.21 -8.34 10.28
C GLY A 575 0.01 -8.87 8.85
N VAL A 576 0.06 -10.20 8.65
CA VAL A 576 -0.38 -10.85 7.39
C VAL A 576 -1.90 -10.76 7.29
N VAL A 577 -2.40 -9.54 7.20
CA VAL A 577 -3.78 -9.27 6.86
C VAL A 577 -3.77 -9.02 5.37
N ALA A 578 -3.64 -10.10 4.60
CA ALA A 578 -4.09 -10.08 3.22
C ALA A 578 -5.53 -9.54 3.23
N ALA A 579 -5.70 -8.27 2.85
CA ALA A 579 -6.98 -7.70 2.43
C ALA A 579 -8.20 -8.08 3.28
N LEU A 580 -8.18 -7.93 4.63
CA LEU A 580 -9.38 -8.22 5.45
C LEU A 580 -10.31 -7.02 5.65
N VAL A 581 -10.09 -5.87 5.01
CA VAL A 581 -10.92 -4.69 5.27
C VAL A 581 -11.92 -4.40 4.14
N ALA A 582 -12.91 -5.28 4.00
CA ALA A 582 -14.13 -4.94 3.25
C ALA A 582 -14.95 -3.86 3.99
N LEU A 583 -14.58 -2.60 3.81
CA LEU A 583 -15.17 -1.46 4.50
C LEU A 583 -16.59 -1.16 4.03
N SER A 584 -17.51 -1.17 4.98
CA SER A 584 -18.75 -0.41 4.87
C SER A 584 -18.44 1.09 4.94
N SER A 585 -19.08 1.88 4.08
CA SER A 585 -18.95 3.35 3.96
C SER A 585 -19.36 4.08 5.26
N ALA A 586 -18.47 4.08 6.25
CA ALA A 586 -18.61 4.84 7.47
C ALA A 586 -18.21 6.30 7.20
N VAL A 587 -19.20 7.13 6.82
CA VAL A 587 -19.01 8.59 6.81
C VAL A 587 -18.69 9.03 8.23
N VAL A 588 -17.46 9.49 8.45
CA VAL A 588 -17.05 10.11 9.71
C VAL A 588 -17.81 11.44 9.86
N ALA A 589 -18.94 11.41 10.56
CA ALA A 589 -19.70 12.61 10.88
C ALA A 589 -18.93 13.47 11.90
N LEU A 590 -18.47 14.65 11.46
CA LEU A 590 -17.67 15.66 12.17
C LEU A 590 -18.30 16.26 13.46
N ARG A 591 -18.63 15.45 14.47
CA ARG A 591 -19.05 15.98 15.78
C ARG A 591 -18.49 15.16 16.94
N ARG A 592 -17.29 15.49 17.40
CA ARG A 592 -16.91 15.21 18.80
C ARG A 592 -17.28 16.39 19.71
N ARG A 593 -17.92 16.04 20.83
CA ARG A 593 -18.15 16.93 21.97
C ARG A 593 -16.82 17.10 22.70
N SER A 594 -16.40 18.35 22.90
CA SER A 594 -15.30 18.72 23.79
C SER A 594 -15.40 17.96 25.13
N ARG A 595 -14.45 17.06 25.42
CA ARG A 595 -14.20 16.62 26.80
C ARG A 595 -13.40 17.73 27.49
N ARG A 596 -13.79 18.04 28.72
CA ARG A 596 -13.20 19.08 29.56
C ARG A 596 -12.25 18.49 30.56
#